data_AF-A0A8T3RL14-F1
#
_entry.id   AF-A0A8T3RL14-F1
#
_cell.length_a   1.000
_cell.length_b   1.000
_cell.length_c   1.000
_cell.angle_alpha   90.00
_cell.angle_beta   90.00
_cell.angle_gamma   90.00
#
_symmetry.space_group_name_H-M   'P 1'
#
loop_
_entity.id
_entity.type
_entity.pdbx_description
1 polymer ?
#
loop_
_entity_poly.entity_id
_entity_poly.type
_entity_poly.pdbx_seq_one_letter_code
_entity_poly.pdbx_strand_id
1 'polypeptide(L)'
;MVAGPLTLSLLAYGQTGEDPDGDQQPSPELEEPAQRPPAQQTLATEVDDKTLDRFAKAAIELQNIQTSASTEMDQVGNAAEISEIQLRMQQEMTSAFKDAGLSVEEYNRIVQLMNSDEEIRKRITKRLKASEGS
;
A
#
# COMPACT_ATOMS: atom_id res chain seq x y z
N MET A 1 -19.81 -5.28 -8.01
CA MET A 1 -19.79 -5.39 -6.54
C MET A 1 -18.86 -4.32 -6.03
N VAL A 2 -19.40 -3.32 -5.33
CA VAL A 2 -18.63 -2.18 -4.79
C VAL A 2 -18.32 -2.52 -3.34
N ALA A 3 -17.07 -2.84 -3.04
CA ALA A 3 -16.62 -3.00 -1.66
C ALA A 3 -16.45 -1.59 -1.06
N GLY A 4 -17.42 -1.18 -0.24
CA GLY A 4 -17.34 0.04 0.53
C GLY A 4 -16.28 -0.05 1.64
N PRO A 5 -15.81 1.09 2.18
CA PRO A 5 -14.84 1.10 3.25
C PRO A 5 -15.43 0.51 4.52
N LEU A 6 -14.68 -0.39 5.16
CA LEU A 6 -14.96 -0.89 6.50
C LEU A 6 -14.75 0.23 7.52
N THR A 7 -15.81 0.93 7.90
CA THR A 7 -15.80 1.86 9.03
C THR A 7 -15.73 1.07 10.34
N LEU A 8 -14.67 1.32 11.11
CA LEU A 8 -14.43 0.77 12.43
C LEU A 8 -15.38 1.41 13.46
N SER A 9 -16.49 0.75 13.77
CA SER A 9 -17.38 1.18 14.86
C SER A 9 -16.82 0.72 16.20
N LEU A 10 -16.10 1.59 16.91
CA LEU A 10 -15.83 1.39 18.33
C LEU A 10 -17.13 1.56 19.10
N LEU A 11 -17.72 0.44 19.53
CA LEU A 11 -18.76 0.42 20.55
C LEU A 11 -18.09 0.70 21.91
N ALA A 12 -17.90 1.98 22.22
CA ALA A 12 -17.98 2.40 23.60
C ALA A 12 -19.44 2.20 24.03
N TYR A 13 -19.68 1.58 25.19
CA TYR A 13 -20.50 2.13 26.26
C TYR A 13 -20.61 1.11 27.39
N GLY A 14 -19.97 1.45 28.51
CA GLY A 14 -20.36 0.95 29.81
C GLY A 14 -21.60 1.70 30.30
N GLN A 15 -22.49 0.92 30.92
CA GLN A 15 -23.27 1.22 32.12
C GLN A 15 -24.26 2.40 32.18
N THR A 16 -25.48 2.04 32.62
CA THR A 16 -26.48 2.75 33.48
C THR A 16 -27.70 3.45 32.86
N GLY A 17 -28.89 3.12 33.43
CA GLY A 17 -30.17 3.85 33.43
C GLY A 17 -31.10 3.56 32.24
N GLU A 18 -32.20 2.80 32.36
CA GLU A 18 -33.54 3.16 32.90
C GLU A 18 -34.44 3.95 31.90
N ASP A 19 -35.41 3.20 31.33
CA ASP A 19 -36.77 3.55 30.87
C ASP A 19 -37.08 4.27 29.53
N PRO A 20 -38.29 4.01 28.94
CA PRO A 20 -38.58 4.04 27.49
C PRO A 20 -39.48 5.21 27.03
N ASP A 21 -39.71 5.28 25.70
CA ASP A 21 -40.64 6.16 24.95
C ASP A 21 -40.24 7.64 24.75
N GLY A 22 -40.14 8.08 23.49
CA GLY A 22 -40.10 9.50 23.15
C GLY A 22 -39.34 9.87 21.87
N ASP A 23 -40.08 9.93 20.76
CA ASP A 23 -40.00 10.86 19.63
C ASP A 23 -38.70 11.70 19.40
N GLN A 24 -38.16 11.55 18.18
CA GLN A 24 -37.53 12.55 17.30
C GLN A 24 -36.58 13.61 17.88
N GLN A 25 -35.36 13.71 17.34
CA GLN A 25 -34.73 14.98 16.89
C GLN A 25 -33.28 14.79 16.36
N PRO A 26 -32.76 15.75 15.59
CA PRO A 26 -32.46 15.67 14.16
C PRO A 26 -31.05 15.10 13.86
N SER A 27 -30.87 14.53 12.67
CA SER A 27 -29.53 14.33 12.11
C SER A 27 -28.86 15.70 11.93
N PRO A 28 -27.67 15.96 12.49
CA PRO A 28 -26.93 17.16 12.17
C PRO A 28 -26.42 17.06 10.73
N GLU A 29 -27.04 17.86 9.86
CA GLU A 29 -26.44 18.35 8.62
C GLU A 29 -25.20 19.15 9.03
N LEU A 30 -24.01 18.54 8.88
CA LEU A 30 -22.74 19.25 9.05
C LEU A 30 -22.29 19.75 7.68
N GLU A 31 -22.72 20.96 7.38
CA GLU A 31 -22.13 21.85 6.39
C GLU A 31 -20.78 22.39 6.95
N GLU A 32 -19.69 21.98 6.28
CA GLU A 32 -18.38 22.63 6.02
C GLU A 32 -17.59 23.39 7.14
N PRO A 33 -16.23 23.30 7.12
CA PRO A 33 -15.49 24.26 6.31
C PRO A 33 -14.33 23.67 5.50
N ALA A 34 -14.12 24.25 4.32
CA ALA A 34 -12.95 24.09 3.47
C ALA A 34 -11.62 24.17 4.22
N GLN A 35 -10.78 23.14 4.05
CA GLN A 35 -9.32 23.29 4.11
C GLN A 35 -8.71 22.48 2.97
N ARG A 36 -8.40 23.15 1.85
CA ARG A 36 -7.36 22.65 0.94
C ARG A 36 -6.06 22.66 1.74
N PRO A 37 -5.31 21.56 1.85
CA PRO A 37 -3.91 21.66 2.17
C PRO A 37 -3.21 22.46 1.06
N PRO A 38 -2.26 23.34 1.40
CA PRO A 38 -1.43 24.01 0.42
C PRO A 38 -0.63 23.00 -0.40
N ALA A 39 -0.28 23.40 -1.62
CA ALA A 39 0.49 22.67 -2.61
C ALA A 39 1.48 21.64 -2.01
N GLN A 40 1.21 20.36 -2.21
CA GLN A 40 2.24 19.33 -2.22
C GLN A 40 3.03 19.47 -3.53
N GLN A 41 3.79 20.55 -3.64
CA GLN A 41 4.76 20.76 -4.71
C GLN A 41 6.12 20.99 -4.05
N THR A 42 6.63 20.00 -3.32
CA THR A 42 8.01 20.01 -2.83
C THR A 42 8.55 18.66 -2.37
N LEU A 43 7.74 17.61 -2.20
CA LEU A 43 8.26 16.29 -1.80
C LEU A 43 8.75 15.43 -2.98
N ALA A 44 8.32 15.72 -4.22
CA ALA A 44 8.84 15.09 -5.44
C ALA A 44 10.37 15.20 -5.57
N THR A 45 10.96 16.22 -4.95
CA THR A 45 12.37 16.57 -5.08
C THR A 45 13.26 15.75 -4.13
N GLU A 46 12.72 15.01 -3.17
CA GLU A 46 13.55 14.30 -2.17
C GLU A 46 14.03 12.91 -2.62
N VAL A 47 13.47 12.33 -3.70
CA VAL A 47 13.91 11.01 -4.19
C VAL A 47 14.80 11.18 -5.42
N ASP A 48 16.08 10.88 -5.25
CA ASP A 48 17.08 10.94 -6.32
C ASP A 48 16.88 9.82 -7.37
N ASP A 49 17.35 10.07 -8.59
CA ASP A 49 17.26 9.14 -9.71
C ASP A 49 17.86 7.76 -9.41
N LYS A 50 18.93 7.67 -8.60
CA LYS A 50 19.53 6.39 -8.16
C LYS A 50 18.60 5.60 -7.27
N THR A 51 17.85 6.27 -6.41
CA THR A 51 16.86 5.60 -5.53
C THR A 51 15.68 5.10 -6.35
N LEU A 52 15.24 5.85 -7.36
CA LEU A 52 14.21 5.41 -8.29
C LEU A 52 14.66 4.22 -9.16
N ASP A 53 15.95 4.14 -9.50
CA ASP A 53 16.53 3.02 -10.24
C ASP A 53 16.56 1.73 -9.40
N ARG A 54 17.07 1.83 -8.16
CA ARG A 54 17.03 0.74 -7.17
C ARG A 54 15.61 0.27 -6.91
N PHE A 55 14.66 1.19 -6.81
CA PHE A 55 13.24 0.87 -6.69
C PHE A 55 12.71 0.11 -7.89
N ALA A 56 13.01 0.55 -9.12
CA ALA A 56 12.58 -0.15 -10.33
C ALA A 56 13.11 -1.58 -10.37
N LYS A 57 14.40 -1.78 -10.04
CA LYS A 57 15.00 -3.12 -9.93
C LYS A 57 14.29 -3.97 -8.88
N ALA A 58 14.10 -3.46 -7.67
CA ALA A 58 13.41 -4.17 -6.58
C ALA A 58 11.95 -4.51 -6.95
N ALA A 59 11.25 -3.61 -7.65
CA ALA A 59 9.87 -3.83 -8.07
C ALA A 59 9.74 -4.97 -9.09
N ILE A 60 10.68 -5.08 -10.03
CA ILE A 60 10.73 -6.18 -11.01
C ILE A 60 10.98 -7.51 -10.29
N GLU A 61 11.98 -7.57 -9.41
CA GLU A 61 12.29 -8.78 -8.63
C GLU A 61 11.10 -9.19 -7.74
N LEU A 62 10.47 -8.23 -7.08
CA LEU A 62 9.28 -8.46 -6.27
C LEU A 62 8.12 -9.03 -7.08
N GLN A 63 7.95 -8.58 -8.33
CA GLN A 63 6.93 -9.11 -9.23
C GLN A 63 7.24 -10.55 -9.66
N ASN A 64 8.51 -10.86 -9.94
CA ASN A 64 8.96 -12.21 -10.25
C ASN A 64 8.71 -13.17 -9.08
N ILE A 65 9.11 -12.78 -7.87
CA ILE A 65 8.90 -13.54 -6.63
C ILE A 65 7.40 -13.82 -6.42
N GLN A 66 6.56 -12.79 -6.51
CA GLN A 66 5.11 -12.95 -6.36
C GLN A 66 4.50 -13.88 -7.42
N THR A 67 4.95 -13.77 -8.67
CA THR A 67 4.45 -14.60 -9.76
C THR A 67 4.84 -16.08 -9.57
N SER A 68 6.10 -16.34 -9.18
CA SER A 68 6.58 -17.68 -8.88
C SER A 68 5.84 -18.28 -7.69
N ALA A 69 5.74 -17.54 -6.59
CA ALA A 69 5.04 -17.99 -5.38
C ALA A 69 3.55 -18.26 -5.65
N SER A 70 2.88 -17.41 -6.44
CA SER A 70 1.48 -17.63 -6.85
C SER A 70 1.33 -18.90 -7.68
N THR A 71 2.28 -19.16 -8.58
CA THR A 71 2.30 -20.38 -9.40
C THR A 71 2.53 -21.63 -8.56
N GLU A 72 3.45 -21.58 -7.59
CA GLU A 72 3.67 -22.68 -6.63
C GLU A 72 2.44 -22.89 -5.74
N MET A 73 1.80 -21.82 -5.26
CA MET A 73 0.60 -21.89 -4.43
C MET A 73 -0.59 -22.51 -5.16
N ASP A 74 -0.73 -22.27 -6.47
CA ASP A 74 -1.77 -22.89 -7.30
C ASP A 74 -1.55 -24.40 -7.48
N GLN A 75 -0.30 -24.85 -7.43
CA GLN A 75 0.07 -26.27 -7.54
C GLN A 75 -0.08 -27.04 -6.23
N VAL A 76 -0.05 -26.37 -5.09
CA VAL A 76 -0.18 -27.00 -3.76
C VAL A 76 -1.59 -26.82 -3.19
N GLY A 77 -2.16 -27.88 -2.62
CA GLY A 77 -3.55 -27.86 -2.12
C GLY A 77 -3.67 -27.68 -0.60
N ASN A 78 -2.56 -27.72 0.14
CA ASN A 78 -2.58 -27.81 1.60
C ASN A 78 -2.05 -26.53 2.26
N ALA A 79 -2.71 -26.13 3.35
CA ALA A 79 -2.37 -24.93 4.11
C ALA A 79 -0.92 -24.90 4.63
N ALA A 80 -0.36 -26.07 4.97
CA ALA A 80 1.03 -26.18 5.42
C ALA A 80 2.03 -25.79 4.33
N GLU A 81 1.81 -26.27 3.09
CA GLU A 81 2.68 -25.94 1.95
C GLU A 81 2.52 -24.48 1.52
N ILE A 82 1.28 -23.96 1.54
CA ILE A 82 1.02 -22.54 1.29
C ILE A 82 1.73 -21.66 2.33
N SER A 83 1.80 -22.10 3.60
CA SER A 83 2.54 -21.38 4.64
C SER A 83 4.05 -21.38 4.40
N GLU A 84 4.62 -22.51 3.98
CA GLU A 84 6.04 -22.61 3.62
C GLU A 84 6.41 -21.70 2.44
N ILE A 85 5.56 -21.67 1.39
CA ILE A 85 5.75 -20.79 0.23
C ILE A 85 5.72 -19.32 0.66
N GLN A 86 4.75 -18.93 1.50
CA GLN A 86 4.68 -17.56 2.03
C GLN A 86 5.92 -17.18 2.85
N LEU A 87 6.45 -18.10 3.66
CA LEU A 87 7.67 -17.85 4.43
C LEU A 87 8.89 -17.64 3.52
N ARG A 88 9.07 -18.51 2.52
CA ARG A 88 10.14 -18.35 1.52
C ARG A 88 10.01 -17.03 0.78
N MET A 89 8.81 -16.70 0.34
CA MET A 89 8.51 -15.45 -0.34
C MET A 89 8.96 -14.23 0.49
N GLN A 90 8.65 -14.18 1.79
CA GLN A 90 9.09 -13.08 2.65
C GLN A 90 10.62 -12.95 2.75
N GLN A 91 11.33 -14.09 2.76
CA GLN A 91 12.80 -14.10 2.76
C GLN A 91 13.37 -13.61 1.41
N GLU A 92 12.77 -14.04 0.31
CA GLU A 92 13.17 -13.64 -1.05
C GLU A 92 12.92 -12.14 -1.27
N MET A 93 11.76 -11.62 -0.83
CA MET A 93 11.45 -10.19 -0.90
C MET A 93 12.47 -9.36 -0.12
N THR A 94 12.83 -9.80 1.10
CA THR A 94 13.85 -9.13 1.90
C THR A 94 15.22 -9.14 1.22
N SER A 95 15.57 -10.25 0.57
CA SER A 95 16.82 -10.38 -0.20
C SER A 95 16.81 -9.49 -1.44
N ALA A 96 15.69 -9.38 -2.15
CA ALA A 96 15.54 -8.49 -3.30
C ALA A 96 15.75 -7.02 -2.93
N PHE A 97 15.21 -6.58 -1.78
CA PHE A 97 15.46 -5.24 -1.27
C PHE A 97 16.95 -5.01 -0.95
N LYS A 98 17.61 -5.98 -0.31
CA LYS A 98 19.05 -5.91 -0.01
C LYS A 98 19.92 -5.89 -1.28
N ASP A 99 19.62 -6.72 -2.26
CA ASP A 99 20.37 -6.79 -3.53
C ASP A 99 20.21 -5.52 -4.38
N ALA A 100 19.01 -4.94 -4.35
CA ALA A 100 18.76 -3.62 -4.92
C ALA A 100 19.42 -2.48 -4.10
N GLY A 101 19.96 -2.77 -2.91
CA GLY A 101 20.51 -1.75 -2.01
C GLY A 101 19.45 -0.77 -1.54
N LEU A 102 18.21 -1.21 -1.39
CA LEU A 102 17.05 -0.41 -1.00
C LEU A 102 16.49 -0.90 0.33
N SER A 103 16.16 0.02 1.24
CA SER A 103 15.49 -0.36 2.48
C SER A 103 13.99 -0.57 2.28
N VAL A 104 13.35 -1.40 3.11
CA VAL A 104 11.89 -1.60 3.10
C VAL A 104 11.15 -0.27 3.31
N GLU A 105 11.67 0.61 4.17
CA GLU A 105 11.11 1.94 4.39
C GLU A 105 11.22 2.83 3.14
N GLU A 106 12.37 2.81 2.45
CA GLU A 106 12.54 3.57 1.20
C GLU A 106 11.58 3.08 0.11
N TYR A 107 11.43 1.75 -0.03
CA TYR A 107 10.47 1.16 -0.95
C TYR A 107 9.04 1.66 -0.66
N ASN A 108 8.59 1.53 0.60
CA ASN A 108 7.25 1.96 1.00
C ASN A 108 7.05 3.48 0.80
N ARG A 109 8.05 4.30 1.12
CA ARG A 109 8.00 5.75 0.89
C ARG A 109 7.77 6.06 -0.59
N ILE A 110 8.49 5.38 -1.47
CA ILE A 110 8.35 5.58 -2.92
C ILE A 110 6.97 5.12 -3.41
N VAL A 111 6.44 4.01 -2.87
CA VAL A 111 5.06 3.57 -3.17
C VAL A 111 4.02 4.62 -2.73
N GLN A 112 4.18 5.24 -1.57
CA GLN A 112 3.27 6.30 -1.14
C GLN A 112 3.39 7.55 -2.03
N LEU A 113 4.61 7.93 -2.39
CA LEU A 113 4.87 9.02 -3.32
C LEU A 113 4.30 8.72 -4.70
N MET A 114 4.33 7.48 -5.17
CA MET A 114 3.64 7.12 -6.42
C MET A 114 2.14 7.39 -6.33
N ASN A 115 1.49 7.20 -5.20
CA ASN A 115 0.04 7.47 -5.11
C ASN A 115 -0.28 8.97 -5.09
N SER A 116 0.59 9.77 -4.47
CA SER A 116 0.33 11.20 -4.23
C SER A 116 0.99 12.13 -5.25
N ASP A 117 2.04 11.68 -5.93
CA ASP A 117 2.93 12.48 -6.77
C ASP A 117 2.98 11.94 -8.20
N GLU A 118 2.44 12.71 -9.14
CA GLU A 118 2.38 12.31 -10.55
C GLU A 118 3.76 12.30 -11.22
N GLU A 119 4.68 13.18 -10.80
CA GLU A 119 6.02 13.22 -11.39
C GLU A 119 6.81 11.97 -11.02
N ILE A 120 6.78 11.58 -9.74
CA ILE A 120 7.40 10.34 -9.26
C ILE A 120 6.86 9.12 -10.03
N ARG A 121 5.54 9.03 -10.20
CA ARG A 121 4.94 7.97 -11.04
C ARG A 121 5.52 7.93 -12.44
N LYS A 122 5.49 9.06 -13.15
CA LYS A 122 6.00 9.15 -14.53
C LYS A 122 7.47 8.73 -14.60
N ARG A 123 8.29 9.19 -13.65
CA ARG A 123 9.72 8.85 -13.57
C ARG A 123 9.96 7.36 -13.34
N ILE A 124 9.17 6.71 -12.51
CA ILE A 124 9.26 5.27 -12.24
C ILE A 124 8.75 4.47 -13.43
N THR A 125 7.58 4.80 -13.99
CA THR A 125 7.03 4.13 -15.17
C THR A 125 8.00 4.18 -16.35
N LYS A 126 8.69 5.30 -16.55
CA LYS A 126 9.72 5.42 -17.60
C LYS A 126 10.87 4.44 -17.39
N ARG A 127 11.32 4.24 -16.15
CA ARG A 127 12.40 3.29 -15.81
C ARG A 127 11.96 1.86 -16.01
N LEU A 128 10.80 1.47 -15.48
CA LEU A 128 10.26 0.12 -15.65
C LEU A 128 10.16 -0.25 -17.14
N LYS A 129 9.63 0.65 -17.98
CA LYS A 129 9.58 0.44 -19.43
C LYS A 129 10.95 0.31 -20.10
N ALA A 130 11.97 1.03 -19.61
CA ALA A 130 13.32 0.93 -20.14
C ALA A 130 14.00 -0.39 -19.74
N SER A 131 13.71 -0.88 -18.53
CA SER A 131 14.22 -2.16 -18.02
C SER A 131 13.60 -3.38 -18.72
N GLU A 132 12.35 -3.30 -19.19
CA GLU A 132 11.70 -4.39 -19.93
C GLU A 132 12.11 -4.48 -21.41
N GLY A 133 12.68 -3.42 -21.98
CA GLY A 133 13.07 -3.34 -23.39
C GLY A 133 14.56 -3.53 -23.66
N SER A 134 15.36 -3.88 -22.66
CA SER A 134 16.83 -4.00 -22.74
C SER A 134 17.31 -5.45 -22.75
#